data_AF-A0A932YUI9-F1
#
_entry.id   AF-A0A932YUI9-F1
#
_cell.length_a   1.000
_cell.length_b   1.000
_cell.length_c   1.000
_cell.angle_alpha   90.00
_cell.angle_beta   90.00
_cell.angle_gamma   90.00
#
_symmetry.space_group_name_H-M   'P 1'
#
loop_
_entity.id
_entity.type
_entity.pdbx_description
1 polymer ?
#
loop_
_entity_poly.entity_id
_entity_poly.type
_entity_poly.pdbx_seq_one_letter_code
_entity_poly.pdbx_strand_id
1 'polypeptide(L)'
;MDYKRIIKRINEKPRRNNYVSPNTEVRPSSIHGIGLFATSELQKGTVVAVWGGHAMTSKELESLPRRISSNYAIEVYPGFWLAEKSTTELDSGDFVNHSCTPNCTILDKLVMIAKKKILGGEELTADFSYKGGGVIKCGCGSRRCKRLF
;
A
#
# COMPACT_ATOMS: atom_id res chain seq x y z
N MET A 1 12.22 10.64 -6.77
CA MET A 1 12.30 9.17 -6.60
C MET A 1 12.46 8.59 -7.99
N ASP A 2 13.42 7.68 -8.22
CA ASP A 2 13.56 7.02 -9.53
C ASP A 2 12.56 5.86 -9.62
N TYR A 3 11.34 6.17 -10.08
CA TYR A 3 10.27 5.19 -10.21
C TYR A 3 10.59 4.08 -11.21
N LYS A 4 11.38 4.36 -12.26
CA LYS A 4 11.75 3.34 -13.26
C LYS A 4 12.56 2.22 -12.62
N ARG A 5 13.56 2.59 -11.81
CA ARG A 5 14.39 1.61 -11.08
C ARG A 5 13.58 0.83 -10.04
N ILE A 6 12.65 1.48 -9.36
CA ILE A 6 11.80 0.83 -8.34
C ILE A 6 10.84 -0.17 -8.98
N ILE A 7 10.13 0.22 -10.04
CA ILE A 7 9.19 -0.65 -10.76
C ILE A 7 9.91 -1.91 -11.25
N LYS A 8 11.08 -1.73 -11.90
CA LYS A 8 11.90 -2.86 -12.37
C LYS A 8 12.23 -3.83 -11.24
N ARG A 9 12.74 -3.31 -10.11
CA ARG A 9 13.13 -4.13 -8.96
C ARG A 9 11.96 -4.91 -8.36
N ILE A 10 10.82 -4.25 -8.18
CA ILE A 10 9.69 -4.80 -7.43
C ILE A 10 8.95 -5.87 -8.22
N ASN A 11 8.81 -5.69 -9.53
CA ASN A 11 8.12 -6.67 -10.36
C ASN A 11 8.98 -7.92 -10.65
N GLU A 12 10.29 -7.90 -10.38
CA GLU A 12 11.20 -9.02 -10.66
C GLU A 12 11.26 -10.10 -9.56
N LYS A 13 10.96 -9.80 -8.28
CA LYS A 13 11.00 -10.78 -7.18
C LYS A 13 10.02 -10.48 -6.03
N PRO A 14 9.04 -11.35 -5.73
CA PRO A 14 8.23 -11.23 -4.50
C PRO A 14 9.10 -11.53 -3.26
N ARG A 15 8.93 -10.75 -2.19
CA ARG A 15 9.71 -10.90 -0.95
C ARG A 15 9.06 -11.90 0.01
N ARG A 16 9.87 -12.57 0.85
CA ARG A 16 9.42 -13.69 1.69
C ARG A 16 8.49 -13.31 2.86
N ASN A 17 8.44 -12.04 3.25
CA ASN A 17 7.73 -11.61 4.46
C ASN A 17 6.38 -10.93 4.14
N ASN A 18 6.08 -10.67 2.88
CA ASN A 18 4.84 -10.07 2.40
C ASN A 18 4.20 -11.03 1.40
N TYR A 19 2.89 -10.94 1.22
CA TYR A 19 2.21 -11.55 0.07
C TYR A 19 1.62 -10.44 -0.79
N VAL A 20 1.76 -10.57 -2.10
CA VAL A 20 1.04 -9.74 -3.07
C VAL A 20 0.52 -10.66 -4.17
N SER A 21 -0.72 -10.45 -4.57
CA SER A 21 -1.35 -11.27 -5.60
C SER A 21 -0.53 -11.23 -6.90
N PRO A 22 -0.26 -12.39 -7.54
CA PRO A 22 0.50 -12.45 -8.79
C PRO A 22 -0.25 -11.79 -9.96
N ASN A 23 -1.55 -11.55 -9.79
CA ASN A 23 -2.40 -10.84 -10.74
C ASN A 23 -2.35 -9.32 -10.54
N THR A 24 -1.19 -8.80 -10.11
CA THR A 24 -0.98 -7.38 -9.90
C THR A 24 0.41 -6.94 -10.35
N GLU A 25 0.56 -5.65 -10.63
CA GLU A 25 1.86 -5.05 -10.94
C GLU A 25 1.91 -3.58 -10.53
N VAL A 26 3.12 -3.05 -10.36
CA VAL A 26 3.33 -1.63 -10.08
C VAL A 26 3.51 -0.83 -11.38
N ARG A 27 2.75 0.25 -11.55
CA ARG A 27 2.80 1.18 -12.70
C ARG A 27 2.78 2.64 -12.25
N PRO A 28 3.12 3.62 -13.11
CA PRO A 28 2.80 5.02 -12.87
C PRO A 28 1.31 5.21 -12.54
N SER A 29 1.03 6.02 -11.52
CA SER A 29 -0.33 6.29 -11.05
C SER A 29 -0.72 7.75 -11.30
N SER A 30 -1.97 7.96 -11.71
CA SER A 30 -2.56 9.30 -11.80
C SER A 30 -2.95 9.86 -10.43
N ILE A 31 -3.07 9.01 -9.41
CA ILE A 31 -3.38 9.41 -8.04
C ILE A 31 -2.13 9.98 -7.38
N HIS A 32 -1.04 9.20 -7.33
CA HIS A 32 0.20 9.64 -6.72
C HIS A 32 1.40 8.77 -7.13
N GLY A 33 2.31 9.31 -7.96
CA GLY A 33 3.58 8.69 -8.28
C GLY A 33 3.44 7.33 -9.00
N ILE A 34 3.41 6.25 -8.22
CA ILE A 34 3.19 4.87 -8.69
C ILE A 34 2.09 4.21 -7.86
N GLY A 35 1.42 3.24 -8.46
CA GLY A 35 0.29 2.52 -7.88
C GLY A 35 0.38 1.02 -8.13
N LEU A 36 -0.36 0.24 -7.36
CA LEU A 36 -0.58 -1.18 -7.61
C LEU A 36 -1.81 -1.35 -8.51
N PHE A 37 -1.69 -2.12 -9.59
CA PHE A 37 -2.75 -2.32 -10.58
C PHE A 37 -3.07 -3.80 -10.73
N ALA A 38 -4.34 -4.13 -10.99
CA ALA A 38 -4.72 -5.48 -11.37
C ALA A 38 -4.24 -5.79 -12.80
N THR A 39 -3.64 -6.96 -13.04
CA THR A 39 -3.26 -7.42 -14.38
C THR A 39 -4.34 -8.28 -15.03
N SER A 40 -5.20 -8.89 -14.22
CA SER A 40 -6.36 -9.68 -14.63
C SER A 40 -7.53 -9.46 -13.68
N GLU A 41 -8.69 -10.07 -13.96
CA GLU A 41 -9.87 -9.93 -13.11
C GLU A 41 -9.61 -10.52 -11.70
N LEU A 42 -9.94 -9.73 -10.68
CA LEU A 42 -9.95 -10.14 -9.28
C LEU A 42 -11.40 -10.22 -8.79
N GLN A 43 -11.79 -11.37 -8.23
CA GLN A 43 -13.11 -11.54 -7.64
C GLN A 43 -13.21 -10.82 -6.30
N LYS A 44 -14.44 -10.50 -5.89
CA LYS A 44 -14.70 -10.03 -4.52
C LYS A 44 -14.15 -11.05 -3.52
N GLY A 45 -13.43 -10.57 -2.52
CA GLY A 45 -12.81 -11.39 -1.47
C GLY A 45 -11.43 -11.94 -1.83
N THR A 46 -10.93 -11.76 -3.06
CA THR A 46 -9.55 -12.13 -3.40
C THR A 46 -8.57 -11.35 -2.52
N VAL A 47 -7.62 -12.06 -1.89
CA VAL A 47 -6.50 -11.45 -1.17
C VAL A 47 -5.59 -10.77 -2.19
N VAL A 48 -5.41 -9.46 -2.01
CA VAL A 48 -4.59 -8.63 -2.90
C VAL A 48 -3.21 -8.44 -2.32
N ALA A 49 -3.11 -8.14 -1.02
CA ALA A 49 -1.84 -8.01 -0.32
C ALA A 49 -1.98 -8.46 1.15
N VAL A 50 -0.90 -9.01 1.70
CA VAL A 50 -0.71 -9.20 3.14
C VAL A 50 0.61 -8.53 3.51
N TRP A 51 0.53 -7.49 4.34
CA TRP A 51 1.71 -6.80 4.82
C TRP A 51 2.31 -7.52 6.03
N GLY A 52 3.60 -7.84 5.92
CA GLY A 52 4.47 -8.20 7.02
C GLY A 52 5.53 -7.11 7.22
N GLY A 53 6.78 -7.54 7.38
CA GLY A 53 7.91 -6.66 7.69
C GLY A 53 8.55 -7.02 9.03
N HIS A 54 9.21 -6.05 9.66
CA HIS A 54 9.85 -6.22 10.96
C HIS A 54 8.95 -5.67 12.06
N ALA A 55 8.71 -6.46 13.10
CA ALA A 55 8.06 -5.99 14.31
C ALA A 55 9.03 -5.10 15.12
N MET A 56 8.57 -3.93 15.52
CA MET A 56 9.39 -2.95 16.23
C MET A 56 8.57 -2.03 17.13
N THR A 57 9.22 -1.44 18.12
CA THR A 57 8.67 -0.41 19.00
C THR A 57 8.62 0.96 18.31
N SER A 58 7.84 1.91 18.84
CA SER A 58 7.87 3.30 18.35
C SER A 58 9.27 3.91 18.35
N LYS A 59 10.09 3.64 19.38
CA LYS A 59 11.47 4.15 19.46
C LYS A 59 12.36 3.61 18.35
N GLU A 60 12.21 2.33 18.00
CA GLU A 60 12.93 1.73 16.87
C GLU A 60 12.44 2.30 15.54
N LEU A 61 11.13 2.50 15.38
CA LEU A 61 10.55 3.12 14.19
C LEU A 61 11.07 4.56 13.97
N GLU A 62 11.15 5.35 15.05
CA GLU A 62 11.68 6.72 15.02
C GLU A 62 13.14 6.79 14.55
N SER A 63 13.91 5.71 14.75
CA SER A 63 15.30 5.61 14.27
C SER A 63 15.41 5.34 12.77
N LEU A 64 14.31 4.91 12.12
CA LEU A 64 14.30 4.64 10.68
C LEU A 64 14.20 5.93 9.86
N PRO A 65 14.62 5.90 8.58
CA PRO A 65 14.43 7.03 7.69
C PRO A 65 12.97 7.48 7.67
N ARG A 66 12.71 8.79 7.78
CA ARG A 66 11.34 9.36 7.82
C ARG A 66 10.42 8.82 6.73
N ARG A 67 10.99 8.56 5.55
CA ARG A 67 10.26 8.01 4.42
C ARG A 67 9.67 6.62 4.67
N ILE A 68 10.33 5.80 5.49
CA ILE A 68 9.81 4.53 5.96
C ILE A 68 8.82 4.75 7.09
N SER A 69 9.27 5.43 8.15
CA SER A 69 8.49 5.56 9.39
C SER A 69 7.17 6.33 9.22
N SER A 70 7.10 7.28 8.29
CA SER A 70 5.88 8.05 8.03
C SER A 70 4.96 7.44 6.97
N ASN A 71 5.48 6.69 5.99
CA ASN A 71 4.69 6.29 4.81
C ASN A 71 4.39 4.79 4.73
N TYR A 72 5.29 3.95 5.25
CA TYR A 72 5.25 2.49 5.04
C TYR A 72 5.20 1.71 6.37
N ALA A 73 4.85 2.39 7.46
CA ALA A 73 4.63 1.77 8.76
C ALA A 73 3.15 1.47 9.01
N ILE A 74 2.88 0.40 9.76
CA ILE A 74 1.54 0.00 10.18
C ILE A 74 1.59 -0.25 11.70
N GLU A 75 0.83 0.53 12.47
CA GLU A 75 0.70 0.29 13.91
C GLU A 75 -0.21 -0.92 14.13
N VAL A 76 0.36 -2.05 14.54
CA VAL A 76 -0.41 -3.28 14.77
C VAL A 76 -1.04 -3.30 16.16
N TYR A 77 -0.35 -2.73 17.15
CA TYR A 77 -0.81 -2.58 18.53
C TYR A 77 -0.23 -1.27 19.09
N PRO A 78 -0.87 -0.58 20.06
CA PRO A 78 -0.36 0.68 20.60
C PRO A 78 1.13 0.62 20.96
N GLY A 79 1.95 1.41 20.26
CA GLY A 79 3.40 1.46 20.44
C GLY A 79 4.22 0.37 19.74
N PHE A 80 3.57 -0.53 18.99
CA PHE A 80 4.18 -1.62 18.23
C PHE A 80 3.76 -1.58 16.77
N TRP A 81 4.77 -1.69 15.90
CA TRP A 81 4.66 -1.40 14.49
C TRP A 81 5.21 -2.55 13.66
N LEU A 82 4.65 -2.71 12.47
CA LEU A 82 5.27 -3.43 11.36
C LEU A 82 5.75 -2.41 10.33
N ALA A 83 7.02 -2.52 9.95
CA ALA A 83 7.61 -1.71 8.90
C ALA A 83 8.82 -2.45 8.28
N GLU A 84 9.12 -2.12 7.03
CA GLU A 84 10.41 -2.47 6.43
C GLU A 84 11.53 -1.59 7.00
N LYS A 85 12.78 -2.05 7.05
CA LYS A 85 13.88 -1.22 7.61
C LYS A 85 14.45 -0.21 6.61
N SER A 86 14.21 -0.43 5.32
CA SER A 86 14.78 0.39 4.26
C SER A 86 13.91 0.41 3.00
N THR A 87 14.11 1.42 2.13
CA THR A 87 13.34 1.51 0.87
C THR A 87 13.71 0.43 -0.15
N THR A 88 14.82 -0.28 0.07
CA THR A 88 15.16 -1.45 -0.74
C THR A 88 14.24 -2.60 -0.40
N GLU A 89 13.73 -2.65 0.84
CA GLU A 89 12.87 -3.69 1.37
C GLU A 89 11.41 -3.64 0.93
N LEU A 90 10.94 -2.47 0.45
CA LEU A 90 9.56 -2.31 -0.02
C LEU A 90 9.20 -3.27 -1.17
N ASP A 91 8.00 -3.81 -1.10
CA ASP A 91 7.35 -4.69 -2.08
C ASP A 91 6.19 -3.97 -2.79
N SER A 92 5.61 -4.60 -3.80
CA SER A 92 4.53 -4.07 -4.64
C SER A 92 3.29 -3.64 -3.84
N GLY A 93 2.95 -4.37 -2.79
CA GLY A 93 1.85 -4.06 -1.87
C GLY A 93 2.02 -2.73 -1.12
N ASP A 94 3.24 -2.21 -1.00
CA ASP A 94 3.52 -0.92 -0.32
C ASP A 94 3.17 0.30 -1.19
N PHE A 95 2.86 0.09 -2.47
CA PHE A 95 2.52 1.15 -3.43
C PHE A 95 1.01 1.26 -3.68
N VAL A 96 0.19 0.74 -2.78
CA VAL A 96 -1.26 0.96 -2.81
C VAL A 96 -1.57 2.41 -2.47
N ASN A 97 -2.35 3.08 -3.31
CA ASN A 97 -2.74 4.47 -3.09
C ASN A 97 -4.06 4.60 -2.33
N HIS A 98 -4.25 5.77 -1.74
CA HIS A 98 -5.51 6.12 -1.10
C HIS A 98 -6.61 6.43 -2.12
N SER A 99 -7.82 5.98 -1.86
CA SER A 99 -9.05 6.48 -2.49
C SER A 99 -10.17 6.66 -1.47
N CYS A 100 -10.95 7.74 -1.61
CA CYS A 100 -12.16 7.96 -0.80
C CYS A 100 -13.31 7.01 -1.20
N THR A 101 -13.22 6.36 -2.36
CA THR A 101 -14.14 5.30 -2.80
C THR A 101 -13.32 4.10 -3.27
N PRO A 102 -12.66 3.38 -2.35
CA PRO A 102 -11.69 2.36 -2.70
C PRO A 102 -12.37 1.10 -3.27
N ASN A 103 -11.63 0.38 -4.11
CA ASN A 103 -12.03 -0.94 -4.61
C ASN A 103 -11.49 -2.10 -3.75
N CYS A 104 -10.57 -1.84 -2.83
CA CYS A 104 -10.11 -2.78 -1.81
C CYS A 104 -10.53 -2.36 -0.39
N THR A 105 -10.45 -3.29 0.55
CA THR A 105 -10.63 -3.02 1.99
C THR A 105 -9.55 -3.76 2.78
N ILE A 106 -9.20 -3.24 3.95
CA ILE A 106 -8.14 -3.78 4.81
C ILE A 106 -8.80 -4.43 6.03
N LEU A 107 -8.51 -5.70 6.25
CA LEU A 107 -8.88 -6.49 7.41
C LEU A 107 -7.72 -6.50 8.40
N ASP A 108 -8.02 -6.23 9.67
CA ASP A 108 -7.07 -6.28 10.79
C ASP A 108 -5.73 -5.56 10.49
N LYS A 109 -5.81 -4.44 9.78
CA LYS A 109 -4.70 -3.56 9.35
C LYS A 109 -3.68 -4.18 8.38
N LEU A 110 -3.66 -5.51 8.21
CA LEU A 110 -2.60 -6.23 7.50
C LEU A 110 -3.04 -6.94 6.22
N VAL A 111 -4.31 -7.30 6.10
CA VAL A 111 -4.79 -8.10 4.96
C VAL A 111 -5.68 -7.23 4.08
N MET A 112 -5.21 -6.92 2.87
CA MET A 112 -6.02 -6.22 1.89
C MET A 112 -6.73 -7.20 0.96
N ILE A 113 -8.04 -7.07 0.85
CA ILE A 113 -8.87 -7.88 -0.05
C ILE A 113 -9.64 -7.00 -1.04
N ALA A 114 -10.00 -7.58 -2.18
CA ALA A 114 -10.90 -6.95 -3.15
C ALA A 114 -12.32 -6.82 -2.55
N LYS A 115 -12.84 -5.59 -2.48
CA LYS A 115 -14.18 -5.30 -1.91
C LYS A 115 -15.32 -5.63 -2.88
N LYS A 116 -14.99 -5.65 -4.17
CA LYS A 116 -15.88 -5.91 -5.31
C LYS A 116 -15.07 -6.62 -6.40
N LYS A 117 -15.73 -6.98 -7.49
CA LYS A 117 -15.02 -7.39 -8.71
C LYS A 117 -14.16 -6.23 -9.23
N ILE A 118 -12.92 -6.52 -9.59
CA ILE A 118 -11.94 -5.56 -10.13
C ILE A 118 -11.43 -6.12 -11.46
N LEU A 119 -11.51 -5.33 -12.52
CA LEU A 119 -11.06 -5.69 -13.86
C LEU A 119 -9.56 -5.45 -14.02
N GLY A 120 -8.95 -6.17 -14.96
CA GLY A 120 -7.57 -5.90 -15.36
C GLY A 120 -7.40 -4.45 -15.81
N GLY A 121 -6.33 -3.81 -15.36
CA GLY A 121 -6.01 -2.41 -15.63
C GLY A 121 -6.53 -1.42 -14.59
N GLU A 122 -7.42 -1.81 -13.67
CA GLU A 122 -7.84 -0.93 -12.58
C GLU A 122 -6.74 -0.76 -11.52
N GLU A 123 -6.57 0.46 -11.01
CA GLU A 123 -5.69 0.74 -9.86
C GLU A 123 -6.34 0.24 -8.57
N LEU A 124 -5.58 -0.54 -7.79
CA LEU A 124 -5.97 -1.08 -6.50
C LEU A 124 -5.75 -0.02 -5.42
N THR A 125 -6.82 0.34 -4.72
CA THR A 125 -6.82 1.45 -3.76
C THR A 125 -7.51 1.06 -2.45
N ALA A 126 -7.07 1.66 -1.35
CA ALA A 126 -7.63 1.47 -0.02
C ALA A 126 -7.95 2.80 0.67
N ASP A 127 -8.77 2.77 1.72
CA ASP A 127 -8.96 3.93 2.59
C ASP A 127 -7.86 3.93 3.66
N PHE A 128 -7.04 4.98 3.69
CA PHE A 128 -5.94 5.14 4.66
C PHE A 128 -6.20 6.30 5.63
N SER A 129 -7.41 6.88 5.64
CA SER A 129 -7.76 7.98 6.56
C SER A 129 -7.66 7.61 8.05
N TYR A 130 -7.57 6.31 8.37
CA TYR A 130 -7.34 5.83 9.73
C TYR A 130 -5.89 5.92 10.20
N LYS A 131 -4.90 6.05 9.29
CA LYS A 131 -3.46 5.95 9.65
C LYS A 131 -2.95 7.12 10.51
N GLY A 132 -3.71 8.20 10.68
CA GLY A 132 -3.29 9.37 11.45
C GLY A 132 -2.00 10.00 10.88
N GLY A 133 -1.32 10.82 11.68
CA GLY A 133 0.01 11.35 11.31
C GLY A 133 0.02 12.64 10.48
N GLY A 134 -1.15 13.24 10.21
CA GLY A 134 -1.28 14.56 9.58
C GLY A 134 -2.40 14.60 8.54
N VAL A 135 -2.60 15.77 7.94
CA VAL A 135 -3.59 15.98 6.88
C VAL A 135 -2.89 15.90 5.52
N ILE A 136 -3.20 14.88 4.72
CA ILE A 136 -2.61 14.66 3.40
C ILE A 136 -3.60 15.08 2.31
N LYS A 137 -3.13 15.81 1.29
CA LYS A 137 -3.96 16.16 0.12
C LYS A 137 -4.31 14.90 -0.68
N CYS A 138 -5.60 14.68 -0.94
CA CYS A 138 -6.11 13.53 -1.67
C CYS A 138 -6.18 13.82 -3.19
N GLY A 139 -5.42 13.04 -3.97
CA GLY A 139 -5.42 13.07 -5.43
C GLY A 139 -6.30 12.00 -6.10
N CYS A 140 -7.18 11.31 -5.36
CA CYS A 140 -7.80 10.06 -5.85
C CYS A 140 -8.80 10.20 -7.01
N GLY A 141 -9.20 11.41 -7.40
CA GLY A 141 -10.11 11.66 -8.52
C GLY A 141 -11.56 11.15 -8.33
N SER A 142 -11.89 10.55 -7.18
CA SER A 142 -13.25 10.08 -6.90
C SER A 142 -14.27 11.22 -6.91
N ARG A 143 -15.49 10.95 -7.42
CA ARG A 143 -16.64 11.88 -7.31
C ARG A 143 -16.98 12.25 -5.87
N ARG A 144 -16.63 11.40 -4.89
CA ARG A 144 -16.82 11.63 -3.45
C ARG A 144 -15.49 11.90 -2.73
N CYS A 145 -14.50 12.43 -3.44
CA CYS A 145 -13.20 12.77 -2.86
C CYS A 145 -13.36 13.81 -1.74
N LYS A 146 -12.81 13.51 -0.56
CA LYS A 146 -12.80 14.40 0.61
C LYS A 146 -11.73 15.50 0.50
N ARG A 147 -10.91 15.49 -0.56
CA ARG A 147 -9.74 16.38 -0.82
C ARG A 147 -8.60 16.26 0.18
N LEU A 148 -8.86 15.73 1.37
CA LEU A 148 -7.94 15.49 2.45
C LEU A 148 -8.23 14.13 3.09
N PHE A 149 -7.21 13.46 3.61
CA PHE A 149 -7.31 12.26 4.41
C PHE A 149 -6.18 12.20 5.45
#